data_AF-A0A8J4T2T7-F1
#
_entry.id   AF-A0A8J4T2T7-F1
#
_cell.length_a   1.000
_cell.length_b   1.000
_cell.length_c   1.000
_cell.angle_alpha   90.00
_cell.angle_beta   90.00
_cell.angle_gamma   90.00
#
_symmetry.space_group_name_H-M   'P 1'
#
loop_
_entity.id
_entity.type
_entity.pdbx_description
1 polymer ?
#
loop_
_entity_poly.entity_id
_entity_poly.type
_entity_poly.pdbx_seq_one_letter_code
_entity_poly.pdbx_strand_id
1 'polypeptide(L)'
;MISNEEKLLFCTIPRFEPSTKQLRRAIHTDSLGKWANADYLTKNPFIRVAHEEIPLLRILGYDNVDIPPNYRHLPVTLPELV
;
A
#
# COMPACT_ATOMS: atom_id res chain seq x y z
N MET A 1 19.74 -37.30 11.49
CA MET A 1 19.29 -37.24 10.08
C MET A 1 17.94 -36.54 10.07
N ILE A 2 17.86 -35.36 9.49
CA ILE A 2 16.61 -34.60 9.36
C ILE A 2 15.70 -35.35 8.37
N SER A 3 14.44 -35.55 8.76
CA SER A 3 13.42 -36.25 7.97
C SER A 3 13.17 -35.53 6.62
N ASN A 4 12.78 -36.25 5.58
CA ASN A 4 12.41 -35.65 4.28
C ASN A 4 11.22 -34.68 4.40
N GLU A 5 10.39 -34.83 5.42
CA GLU A 5 9.25 -33.92 5.70
C GLU A 5 9.72 -32.58 6.27
N GLU A 6 10.78 -32.58 7.10
CA GLU A 6 11.40 -31.36 7.63
C GLU A 6 12.15 -30.58 6.53
N LYS A 7 12.66 -31.27 5.49
CA LYS A 7 13.22 -30.62 4.29
C LYS A 7 12.17 -29.89 3.45
N LEU A 8 10.94 -30.41 3.39
CA LEU A 8 9.84 -29.77 2.68
C LEU A 8 9.36 -28.50 3.41
N LEU A 9 9.40 -28.49 4.74
CA LEU A 9 9.10 -27.32 5.56
C LEU A 9 10.13 -26.19 5.38
N PHE A 10 11.40 -26.51 5.12
CA PHE A 10 12.45 -25.52 4.92
C PHE A 10 12.40 -24.84 3.54
N CYS A 11 11.64 -25.41 2.59
CA CYS A 11 11.56 -24.92 1.21
C CYS A 11 10.35 -24.00 0.96
N THR A 12 9.40 -23.92 1.90
CA THR A 12 8.19 -23.09 1.79
C THR A 12 8.30 -21.74 2.51
N ILE A 13 9.33 -21.54 3.32
CA ILE A 13 9.63 -20.22 3.88
C ILE A 13 10.25 -19.38 2.77
N PRO A 14 9.64 -18.26 2.34
CA PRO A 14 10.28 -17.40 1.37
C PRO A 14 11.63 -16.99 1.96
N ARG A 15 12.70 -17.30 1.21
CA ARG A 15 14.11 -17.09 1.61
C ARG A 15 14.43 -15.63 1.98
N PHE A 16 13.50 -14.73 1.71
CA PHE A 16 13.55 -13.31 1.94
C PHE A 16 12.17 -12.78 2.38
N GLU A 17 12.16 -11.75 3.20
CA GLU A 17 10.95 -11.01 3.60
C GLU A 17 10.26 -10.41 2.34
N PRO A 18 8.92 -10.34 2.27
CA PRO A 18 8.18 -9.95 1.06
C PRO A 18 8.63 -8.62 0.42
N SER A 19 9.03 -7.64 1.24
CA SER A 19 9.47 -6.32 0.81
C SER A 19 10.91 -6.28 0.30
N THR A 20 11.69 -7.36 0.45
CA THR A 20 13.12 -7.43 0.08
C THR A 20 13.36 -7.03 -1.38
N LYS A 21 12.49 -7.47 -2.31
CA LYS A 21 12.64 -7.13 -3.73
C LYS A 21 12.40 -5.64 -4.00
N GLN A 22 11.49 -5.01 -3.26
CA GLN A 22 11.18 -3.59 -3.38
C GLN A 22 12.31 -2.76 -2.77
N LEU A 23 12.81 -3.14 -1.60
CA LEU A 23 13.87 -2.44 -0.87
C LEU A 23 15.21 -2.40 -1.64
N ARG A 24 15.49 -3.43 -2.44
CA ARG A 24 16.70 -3.50 -3.26
C ARG A 24 16.72 -2.52 -4.44
N ARG A 25 15.58 -1.93 -4.81
CA ARG A 25 15.48 -0.97 -5.92
C ARG A 25 15.77 0.44 -5.41
N ALA A 26 16.27 1.30 -6.31
CA ALA A 26 16.37 2.73 -6.01
C ALA A 26 14.97 3.32 -5.70
N ILE A 27 14.93 4.39 -4.90
CA ILE A 27 13.68 5.09 -4.57
C ILE A 27 12.97 5.51 -5.87
N HIS A 28 11.71 5.12 -6.00
CA HIS A 28 10.91 5.35 -7.20
C HIS A 28 9.41 5.50 -6.87
N THR A 29 8.64 6.10 -7.77
CA THR A 29 7.20 6.35 -7.59
C THR A 29 6.30 5.29 -8.22
N ASP A 30 6.85 4.21 -8.80
CA ASP A 30 6.07 3.19 -9.53
C ASP A 30 4.91 2.58 -8.76
N SER A 31 4.94 2.59 -7.42
CA SER A 31 3.90 1.99 -6.57
C SER A 31 2.78 2.96 -6.21
N LEU A 32 2.98 4.27 -6.43
CA LEU A 32 1.97 5.28 -6.16
C LEU A 32 0.77 5.06 -7.09
N GLY A 33 -0.44 5.09 -6.54
CA GLY A 33 -1.68 4.96 -7.30
C GLY A 33 -1.99 3.57 -7.87
N LYS A 34 -1.11 2.55 -7.74
CA LYS A 34 -1.36 1.21 -8.28
C LYS A 34 -2.62 0.51 -7.75
N TRP A 35 -3.09 0.92 -6.57
CA TRP A 35 -4.32 0.41 -5.97
C TRP A 35 -5.58 0.90 -6.72
N ALA A 36 -5.52 2.05 -7.39
CA ALA A 36 -6.64 2.70 -8.05
C ALA A 36 -6.78 2.26 -9.51
N ASN A 37 -6.71 0.95 -9.77
CA ASN A 37 -6.99 0.44 -11.11
C ASN A 37 -8.51 0.45 -11.38
N ALA A 38 -8.89 0.73 -12.63
CA ALA A 38 -10.30 0.95 -13.01
C ALA A 38 -11.20 -0.26 -12.70
N ASP A 39 -10.73 -1.48 -12.97
CA ASP A 39 -11.51 -2.70 -12.72
C ASP A 39 -11.76 -2.91 -11.22
N TYR A 40 -10.77 -2.63 -10.38
CA TYR A 40 -10.87 -2.74 -8.94
C TYR A 40 -11.78 -1.67 -8.36
N LEU A 41 -11.65 -0.41 -8.81
CA LEU A 41 -12.55 0.68 -8.38
C LEU A 41 -14.01 0.41 -8.78
N THR A 42 -14.24 -0.21 -9.93
CA THR A 42 -15.57 -0.62 -10.38
C THR A 42 -16.16 -1.69 -9.47
N LYS A 43 -15.35 -2.67 -9.05
CA LYS A 43 -15.77 -3.77 -8.17
C LYS A 43 -15.89 -3.37 -6.69
N ASN A 44 -15.25 -2.27 -6.29
CA ASN A 44 -15.14 -1.84 -4.89
C ASN A 44 -15.58 -0.37 -4.74
N PRO A 45 -16.89 -0.07 -4.78
CA PRO A 45 -17.40 1.30 -4.75
C PRO A 45 -17.02 2.05 -3.47
N PHE A 46 -16.87 1.36 -2.33
CA PHE A 46 -16.40 1.95 -1.07
C PHE A 46 -15.07 2.69 -1.22
N ILE A 47 -14.14 2.13 -1.99
CA ILE A 47 -12.81 2.73 -2.19
C ILE A 47 -12.91 4.11 -2.85
N ARG A 48 -14.00 4.37 -3.58
CA ARG A 48 -14.25 5.68 -4.22
C ARG A 48 -14.69 6.75 -3.22
N VAL A 49 -15.22 6.37 -2.06
CA VAL A 49 -15.71 7.30 -1.02
C VAL A 49 -14.91 7.22 0.27
N ALA A 50 -13.97 6.27 0.38
CA ALA A 50 -13.19 6.05 1.61
C ALA A 50 -12.42 7.29 2.08
N HIS A 51 -11.95 8.13 1.17
CA HIS A 51 -11.25 9.38 1.51
C HIS A 51 -12.17 10.40 2.21
N GLU A 52 -13.48 10.35 1.94
CA GLU A 52 -14.51 11.18 2.58
C GLU A 52 -15.01 10.55 3.89
N GLU A 53 -15.17 9.22 3.89
CA GLU A 53 -15.79 8.48 4.99
C GLU A 53 -14.82 8.13 6.13
N ILE A 54 -13.50 8.06 5.87
CA ILE A 54 -12.49 7.69 6.87
C ILE A 54 -11.80 8.95 7.40
N PRO A 55 -12.09 9.39 8.65
CA PRO A 55 -11.56 10.63 9.20
C PRO A 55 -10.03 10.69 9.21
N LEU A 56 -9.37 9.54 9.41
CA LEU A 56 -7.91 9.46 9.43
C LEU A 56 -7.30 9.82 8.08
N LEU A 57 -7.91 9.43 6.96
CA LEU A 57 -7.41 9.79 5.62
C LEU A 57 -7.48 11.30 5.41
N ARG A 58 -8.58 11.92 5.82
CA ARG A 58 -8.74 13.38 5.80
C ARG A 58 -7.72 14.10 6.68
N ILE A 59 -7.53 13.66 7.91
CA ILE A 59 -6.52 14.25 8.83
C ILE A 59 -5.12 14.18 8.21
N LEU A 60 -4.81 13.11 7.49
CA LEU A 60 -3.53 12.94 6.81
C LEU A 60 -3.44 13.65 5.44
N GLY A 61 -4.49 14.39 5.03
CA GLY A 61 -4.53 15.15 3.77
C GLY A 61 -4.82 14.33 2.51
N TYR A 62 -5.34 13.10 2.66
CA TYR A 62 -5.69 12.21 1.55
C TYR A 62 -7.12 12.42 1.02
N ASP A 63 -7.84 13.45 1.47
CA ASP A 63 -9.17 13.83 1.00
C ASP A 63 -9.16 14.58 -0.35
N ASN A 64 -8.03 14.56 -1.07
CA ASN A 64 -7.95 15.08 -2.43
C ASN A 64 -8.99 14.38 -3.33
N VAL A 65 -9.78 15.20 -4.03
CA VAL A 65 -10.97 14.79 -4.82
C VAL A 65 -10.64 13.80 -5.95
N ASP A 66 -9.36 13.65 -6.30
CA ASP A 66 -8.89 12.69 -7.31
C ASP A 66 -8.65 11.29 -6.72
N ILE A 67 -8.96 10.25 -7.50
CA ILE A 67 -8.74 8.84 -7.12
C ILE A 67 -7.89 8.16 -8.19
N PRO A 68 -6.62 7.81 -7.91
CA PRO A 68 -5.90 8.05 -6.65
C PRO A 68 -5.58 9.54 -6.45
N PRO A 69 -5.27 9.98 -5.22
CA PRO A 69 -4.99 11.39 -4.96
C PRO A 69 -3.70 11.82 -5.65
N ASN A 70 -3.60 13.12 -5.96
CA ASN A 70 -2.34 13.70 -6.38
C ASN A 70 -1.36 13.79 -5.20
N TYR A 71 -0.50 12.78 -5.08
CA TYR A 71 0.48 12.65 -4.00
C TYR A 71 1.46 13.84 -3.87
N ARG A 72 1.62 14.67 -4.92
CA ARG A 72 2.46 15.87 -4.86
C ARG A 72 1.86 16.99 -4.02
N HIS A 73 0.55 16.93 -3.75
CA HIS A 73 -0.17 17.93 -2.97
C HIS A 73 -0.37 17.50 -1.51
N LEU A 74 0.19 16.36 -1.09
CA LEU A 74 0.11 15.95 0.30
C LEU A 74 0.92 16.89 1.20
N PRO A 75 0.45 17.13 2.43
CA PRO A 75 1.19 17.93 3.40
C PRO A 75 2.54 17.27 3.71
N VAL A 76 3.60 18.07 3.72
CA VAL A 76 4.98 17.59 4.00
C VAL A 76 5.19 17.34 5.50
N THR A 77 4.34 17.94 6.33
CA THR A 77 4.33 17.80 7.79
C THR A 77 2.98 17.28 8.25
N LEU A 78 2.97 16.33 9.19
CA LEU A 78 1.73 15.87 9.80
C LEU A 78 1.09 17.03 10.58
N PRO A 79 -0.24 17.19 10.51
CA PRO A 79 -0.92 18.15 11.39
C PRO A 79 -0.73 17.74 12.84
N GLU A 80 -0.54 18.73 13.71
CA GLU A 80 -0.56 18.50 15.16
C GLU A 80 -1.95 17.99 15.54
N LEU A 81 -2.01 16.77 16.08
CA LEU A 81 -3.25 16.20 16.59
C LEU A 81 -3.59 16.95 17.90
N VAL A 82 -4.52 17.89 17.82
CA VAL A 82 -5.07 18.62 18.97
C VAL A 82 -6.21 17.83 19.61
#